data_AF-A0A7K0GNT0-F1
#
_entry.id   AF-A0A7K0GNT0-F1
#
_cell.length_a   1.000
_cell.length_b   1.000
_cell.length_c   1.000
_cell.angle_alpha   90.00
_cell.angle_beta   90.00
_cell.angle_gamma   90.00
#
_symmetry.space_group_name_H-M   'P 1'
#
loop_
_entity.id
_entity.type
_entity.pdbx_description
1 polymer ?
#
loop_
_entity_poly.entity_id
_entity_poly.type
_entity_poly.pdbx_seq_one_letter_code
_entity_poly.pdbx_strand_id
1 'polypeptide(L)'
;MDYLDLQMLAGAALGLTEEQTEDIINDDEDFDSPLIEKFGVDLEQFGEIAEALLPFTPTLYSELTKTVYHAFVRQTGQGSCMAIVKQKAAEQPEKEEA
;
A
#
# COMPACT_ATOMS: atom_id res chain seq x y z
N MET A 1 -4.09 8.96 -2.85
CA MET A 1 -4.07 7.56 -3.36
C MET A 1 -5.18 7.39 -4.39
N ASP A 2 -5.06 6.56 -5.44
CA ASP A 2 -6.21 6.29 -6.32
C ASP A 2 -7.08 5.14 -5.78
N TYR A 3 -8.28 4.95 -6.35
CA TYR A 3 -9.24 3.99 -5.82
C TYR A 3 -8.79 2.54 -5.98
N LEU A 4 -8.10 2.21 -7.07
CA LEU A 4 -7.59 0.86 -7.31
C LEU A 4 -6.44 0.54 -6.34
N ASP A 5 -5.50 1.47 -6.19
CA ASP A 5 -4.43 1.41 -5.19
C ASP A 5 -4.98 1.14 -3.78
N LEU A 6 -6.09 1.81 -3.43
CA LEU A 6 -6.77 1.66 -2.15
C LEU A 6 -7.37 0.25 -1.99
N GLN A 7 -8.09 -0.26 -2.99
CA GLN A 7 -8.64 -1.62 -2.97
C GLN A 7 -7.53 -2.68 -2.87
N MET A 8 -6.44 -2.50 -3.62
CA MET A 8 -5.28 -3.40 -3.57
C MET A 8 -4.59 -3.39 -2.20
N LEU A 9 -4.51 -2.23 -1.57
CA LEU A 9 -3.98 -2.09 -0.21
C LEU A 9 -4.92 -2.71 0.83
N ALA A 10 -6.23 -2.52 0.68
CA ALA A 10 -7.24 -3.12 1.55
C ALA A 10 -7.16 -4.65 1.51
N GLY A 11 -7.13 -5.25 0.31
CA GLY A 11 -6.94 -6.70 0.16
C GLY A 11 -5.66 -7.20 0.83
N ALA A 12 -4.54 -6.48 0.64
CA ALA A 12 -3.29 -6.82 1.32
C ALA A 12 -3.40 -6.74 2.86
N ALA A 13 -4.05 -5.70 3.41
CA ALA A 13 -4.26 -5.54 4.85
C ALA A 13 -5.21 -6.61 5.44
N LEU A 14 -6.18 -7.06 4.64
CA LEU A 14 -7.07 -8.17 4.96
C LEU A 14 -6.33 -9.53 4.94
N GLY A 15 -5.16 -9.59 4.29
CA GLY A 15 -4.31 -10.79 4.19
C GLY A 15 -4.58 -11.60 2.93
N LEU A 16 -5.22 -10.99 1.93
CA LEU A 16 -5.54 -11.60 0.64
C LEU A 16 -4.33 -11.60 -0.30
N THR A 17 -4.27 -12.62 -1.15
CA THR A 17 -3.35 -12.62 -2.30
C THR A 17 -3.77 -11.58 -3.33
N GLU A 18 -2.92 -11.36 -4.33
CA GLU A 18 -3.14 -10.34 -5.36
C GLU A 18 -4.33 -10.77 -6.22
N GLU A 19 -4.27 -12.02 -6.70
CA GLU A 19 -5.34 -12.72 -7.40
C GLU A 19 -6.68 -12.66 -6.63
N GLN A 20 -6.70 -12.98 -5.33
CA GLN A 20 -7.92 -12.88 -4.53
C GLN A 20 -8.48 -11.45 -4.43
N THR A 21 -7.60 -10.46 -4.42
CA THR A 21 -8.02 -9.05 -4.37
C THR A 21 -8.58 -8.61 -5.72
N GLU A 22 -7.94 -9.03 -6.82
CA GLU A 22 -8.40 -8.77 -8.18
C GLU A 22 -9.74 -9.43 -8.47
N ASP A 23 -9.96 -10.66 -8.02
CA ASP A 23 -11.24 -11.37 -8.18
C ASP A 23 -12.39 -10.57 -7.53
N ILE A 24 -12.22 -10.09 -6.30
CA ILE A 24 -13.19 -9.25 -5.58
C ILE A 24 -13.48 -7.95 -6.37
N ILE A 25 -12.43 -7.29 -6.86
CA ILE A 25 -12.57 -6.05 -7.64
C ILE A 25 -13.36 -6.30 -8.94
N ASN A 26 -13.08 -7.42 -9.62
CA ASN A 26 -13.70 -7.75 -10.90
C ASN A 26 -15.16 -8.22 -10.75
N ASP A 27 -15.48 -8.88 -9.65
CA ASP A 27 -16.84 -9.38 -9.33
C ASP A 27 -17.74 -8.30 -8.67
N ASP A 28 -17.24 -7.06 -8.54
CA ASP A 28 -17.95 -5.91 -7.92
C ASP A 28 -18.33 -6.19 -6.45
N GLU A 29 -17.54 -7.02 -5.76
CA GLU A 29 -17.68 -7.29 -4.33
C GLU A 29 -17.12 -6.14 -3.48
N ASP A 30 -17.70 -5.90 -2.30
CA ASP A 30 -17.30 -4.79 -1.41
C ASP A 30 -16.10 -5.14 -0.52
N PHE A 31 -15.24 -4.14 -0.27
CA PHE A 31 -14.21 -4.21 0.76
C PHE A 31 -14.69 -3.64 2.11
N ASP A 32 -15.81 -2.93 2.13
CA ASP A 32 -16.34 -2.29 3.33
C ASP A 32 -16.67 -3.32 4.41
N SER A 33 -17.41 -4.37 4.07
CA SER A 33 -17.80 -5.42 5.02
C SER A 33 -16.60 -6.08 5.70
N PRO A 34 -15.60 -6.61 4.96
CA PRO A 34 -14.44 -7.24 5.61
C PRO A 34 -13.54 -6.25 6.37
N LEU A 35 -13.43 -4.99 5.94
CA LEU A 35 -12.67 -3.96 6.66
C LEU A 35 -13.36 -3.57 7.98
N ILE A 36 -14.70 -3.44 7.97
CA ILE A 36 -15.48 -3.15 9.18
C ILE A 36 -15.33 -4.30 10.18
N GLU A 37 -15.43 -5.54 9.72
CA GLU A 37 -15.30 -6.71 10.61
C GLU A 37 -13.90 -6.82 11.23
N LYS A 38 -12.84 -6.56 10.46
CA LYS A 38 -11.44 -6.75 10.91
C LYS A 38 -10.89 -5.55 11.66
N PHE A 39 -11.19 -4.34 11.20
CA PHE A 39 -10.56 -3.10 11.66
C PHE A 39 -11.55 -2.06 12.19
N GLY A 40 -12.85 -2.26 11.98
CA GLY A 40 -13.89 -1.32 12.43
C GLY A 40 -13.97 -0.04 11.60
N VAL A 41 -13.50 -0.07 10.35
CA VAL A 41 -13.50 1.07 9.43
C VAL A 41 -14.01 0.62 8.05
N ASP A 42 -14.65 1.52 7.31
CA ASP A 42 -14.98 1.30 5.90
C ASP A 42 -13.77 1.59 4.98
N LEU A 43 -13.92 1.39 3.67
CA LEU A 43 -12.86 1.58 2.69
C LEU A 43 -12.39 3.04 2.59
N GLU A 44 -13.31 4.00 2.72
CA GLU A 44 -12.98 5.43 2.69
C GLU A 44 -12.11 5.82 3.89
N GLN A 45 -12.56 5.46 5.10
CA GLN A 45 -11.81 5.67 6.34
C GLN A 45 -10.46 4.95 6.34
N PHE A 46 -10.42 3.72 5.82
CA PHE A 46 -9.16 2.99 5.65
C PHE A 46 -8.20 3.76 4.74
N GLY A 47 -8.71 4.35 3.65
CA GLY A 47 -7.93 5.17 2.73
C GLY A 47 -7.35 6.43 3.38
N GLU A 48 -8.15 7.14 4.16
CA GLU A 48 -7.68 8.32 4.91
C GLU A 48 -6.57 7.96 5.90
N ILE A 49 -6.73 6.85 6.64
CA ILE A 49 -5.72 6.35 7.58
C ILE A 49 -4.45 5.94 6.82
N ALA A 50 -4.58 5.19 5.74
CA ALA A 50 -3.44 4.74 4.95
C ALA A 50 -2.67 5.91 4.33
N GLU A 51 -3.36 6.93 3.83
CA GLU A 51 -2.74 8.15 3.30
C GLU A 51 -2.00 8.93 4.40
N ALA A 52 -2.59 9.04 5.60
CA ALA A 52 -1.92 9.66 6.74
C ALA A 52 -0.68 8.88 7.21
N LEU A 53 -0.70 7.55 7.09
CA LEU A 53 0.42 6.67 7.48
C LEU A 53 1.52 6.58 6.43
N LEU A 54 1.21 6.85 5.15
CA LEU A 54 2.14 6.66 4.03
C LEU A 54 3.50 7.36 4.25
N PRO A 55 3.59 8.63 4.70
CA PRO A 55 4.87 9.31 4.95
C PRO A 55 5.73 8.68 6.06
N PHE A 56 5.17 7.79 6.88
CA PHE A 56 5.90 7.09 7.93
C PHE A 56 6.40 5.71 7.50
N THR A 57 6.07 5.27 6.28
CA THR A 57 6.62 4.05 5.70
C THR A 57 8.12 4.20 5.42
N PRO A 58 8.92 3.12 5.44
CA PRO A 58 10.31 3.18 5.00
C PRO A 58 10.42 3.71 3.57
N THR A 59 11.44 4.53 3.31
CA THR A 59 11.70 5.00 1.96
C THR A 59 12.38 3.93 1.12
N LEU A 60 11.89 3.73 -0.10
CA LEU A 60 12.43 2.78 -1.07
C LEU A 60 12.94 3.53 -2.31
N TYR A 61 14.10 3.12 -2.80
CA TYR A 61 14.67 3.64 -4.02
C TYR A 61 14.24 2.79 -5.22
N SER A 62 13.67 3.45 -6.24
CA SER A 62 13.30 2.80 -7.49
C SER A 62 14.40 3.00 -8.53
N GLU A 63 15.10 1.92 -8.88
CA GLU A 63 16.14 1.95 -9.93
C GLU A 63 15.59 2.32 -11.31
N LEU A 64 14.33 1.99 -11.60
CA LEU A 64 13.67 2.29 -12.88
C LEU A 64 13.41 3.78 -13.05
N THR A 65 12.98 4.44 -11.99
CA THR A 65 12.57 5.87 -12.02
C THR A 65 13.60 6.81 -11.40
N LYS A 66 14.67 6.27 -10.82
CA LYS A 66 15.72 7.00 -10.09
C LYS A 66 15.15 7.93 -9.00
N THR A 67 14.05 7.51 -8.37
CA THR A 67 13.28 8.31 -7.41
C THR A 67 13.07 7.53 -6.12
N VAL A 68 13.01 8.26 -5.00
CA VAL A 68 12.75 7.72 -3.65
C VAL A 68 11.27 7.89 -3.32
N TYR A 69 10.68 6.84 -2.77
CA TYR A 69 9.26 6.82 -2.43
C TYR A 69 9.04 6.32 -1.01
N HIS A 70 8.06 6.90 -0.33
CA HIS A 70 7.31 6.21 0.72
C HIS A 70 6.35 5.23 0.05
N ALA A 71 6.28 3.99 0.53
CA ALA A 71 5.43 2.98 -0.08
C ALA A 71 4.95 1.90 0.89
N PHE A 72 3.69 1.50 0.70
CA PHE A 72 3.22 0.18 1.13
C PHE A 72 3.60 -0.84 0.05
N VAL A 73 4.23 -1.94 0.45
CA VAL A 73 4.78 -2.91 -0.49
C VAL A 73 4.35 -4.33 -0.18
N ARG A 74 4.29 -5.15 -1.22
CA ARG A 74 4.19 -6.60 -1.14
C ARG A 74 5.55 -7.23 -1.36
N GLN A 75 5.94 -8.15 -0.48
CA GLN A 75 7.21 -8.89 -0.63
C GLN A 75 7.04 -9.97 -1.69
N THR A 76 7.91 -9.96 -2.71
CA THR A 76 7.88 -10.96 -3.81
C THR A 76 8.89 -12.09 -3.60
N GLY A 77 9.60 -12.08 -2.46
CA GLY A 77 10.64 -13.04 -2.12
C GLY A 77 12.05 -12.55 -2.49
N GLN A 78 13.08 -13.21 -1.94
CA GLN A 78 14.50 -12.92 -2.21
C GLN A 78 14.91 -11.44 -1.98
N GLY A 79 14.22 -10.74 -1.08
CA GLY A 79 14.48 -9.33 -0.77
C GLY A 79 13.90 -8.33 -1.79
N SER A 80 13.15 -8.81 -2.78
CA SER A 80 12.42 -7.95 -3.72
C SER A 80 11.03 -7.60 -3.21
N CYS A 81 10.56 -6.41 -3.56
CA CYS A 81 9.22 -5.96 -3.23
C CYS A 81 8.57 -5.22 -4.40
N MET A 82 7.24 -5.28 -4.44
CA MET A 82 6.41 -4.55 -5.38
C MET A 82 5.61 -3.49 -4.61
N ALA A 83 5.65 -2.25 -5.07
CA ALA A 83 4.85 -1.19 -4.47
C ALA A 83 3.37 -1.40 -4.79
N ILE A 84 2.53 -1.37 -3.76
CA ILE A 84 1.07 -1.34 -3.88
C ILE A 84 0.64 0.12 -4.00
N VAL A 85 1.05 0.95 -3.04
CA VAL A 85 0.85 2.40 -3.07
C VAL A 85 2.17 3.09 -2.82
N LYS A 86 2.42 4.20 -3.52
CA LYS A 86 3.64 5.00 -3.34
C LYS A 86 3.40 6.50 -3.45
N GLN A 87 4.16 7.25 -2.67
CA GLN A 87 4.24 8.70 -2.72
C GLN A 87 5.72 9.09 -2.78
N LYS A 88 6.07 10.07 -3.63
CA LYS A 88 7.44 10.59 -3.67
C LYS A 88 7.81 11.11 -2.28
N ALA A 89 8.94 10.66 -1.75
CA ALA A 89 9.46 11.20 -0.51
C ALA A 89 9.98 12.62 -0.75
N ALA A 90 9.67 13.56 0.15
CA ALA A 90 10.46 14.79 0.25
C ALA A 90 11.88 14.40 0.68
N GLU A 91 12.90 15.13 0.20
CA GLU A 91 14.33 14.77 0.20
C GLU A 91 14.81 13.94 1.41
N GLN A 92 15.66 12.95 1.12
CA GLN A 92 16.22 12.03 2.11
C GLN A 92 16.87 12.82 3.29
N PRO A 93 16.64 12.43 4.56
CA PRO A 93 17.65 12.73 5.57
C PRO A 93 18.96 12.09 5.11
N GLU A 94 20.05 12.86 5.09
CA GLU A 94 21.37 12.37 4.73
C GLU A 94 21.64 11.06 5.48
N LYS A 95 22.11 10.03 4.77
CA LYS A 95 22.64 8.84 5.42
C LYS A 95 23.73 9.31 6.39
N GLU A 96 23.50 9.20 7.69
CA GLU A 96 24.60 9.24 8.65
C GLU A 96 25.51 8.06 8.28
N GLU A 97 26.68 8.38 7.71
CA GLU A 97 27.76 7.42 7.55
C GLU A 97 28.15 6.96 8.95
N ALA A 98 27.96 5.66 9.21
CA ALA A 98 28.35 4.99 10.45
C ALA A 98 29.82 4.58 10.45
#